data_AF-A0A7V2V1F3-F1
#
_entry.id   AF-A0A7V2V1F3-F1
#
_cell.length_a   1.000
_cell.length_b   1.000
_cell.length_c   1.000
_cell.angle_alpha   90.00
_cell.angle_beta   90.00
_cell.angle_gamma   90.00
#
_symmetry.space_group_name_H-M   'P 1'
#
loop_
_entity.id
_entity.type
_entity.pdbx_description
1 polymer ?
#
loop_
_entity_poly.entity_id
_entity_poly.type
_entity_poly.pdbx_seq_one_letter_code
_entity_poly.pdbx_strand_id
1 'polypeptide(L)'
;MLVRRGHAEGLRSLSRPGPGGRASGRHDTGSALCDMREGALVGRGRAGSLSGATRMAMTRSLSGCRVAAPLSLAAVLAVPAALAQDTVVVHPAEYPRALRNPLMGFRPDLGRRAVEHEYATLARHYIKWNEIENAESDGIDKIRAFCDEKWKGVEDRNIKVIPRVYLHWSRDDQQYWPSDMKAGDYSSDLFKRRVLRLVARLGECWDRDPRVAFVQMGLIGKWGEHHSPAIPPDMQRLLGDAFTKAFQEKKVMVRHPWDFADFAFGIYWDSFAHQDQMKTHGAGIEKISPRWKVAPIGGEVAYDWGNFKVQPGDNPDDTLADPAHRRFLIDAIFRLHANHLGWVADYDPKDARVRAGAEEVQRAFGYRFVIDEVRYPARLMPQQPFTISFVVRNLGATPLYYRWPVEASLLDPKTRAVLWTGIFKDADVRQWLPGDGWDAAAGAYAEKPRPVRVEGRFTIPTAVGPGDRILALAILDPAGNRPCARFSIVNYFTGGRHPVGRVGVGTRPAASALDPASFDDPAQDRTLHYVR
;
A
#
# COMPACT_ATOMS: atom_id res chain seq x y z
N MET A 1 49.83 -23.75 19.30
CA MET A 1 51.01 -23.55 18.43
C MET A 1 50.55 -23.76 17.00
N LEU A 2 50.96 -22.85 16.11
CA LEU A 2 50.59 -22.66 14.70
C LEU A 2 49.23 -22.01 14.36
N VAL A 3 49.39 -20.79 13.84
CA VAL A 3 48.45 -19.82 13.30
C VAL A 3 48.84 -19.61 11.82
N ARG A 4 47.87 -19.54 10.91
CA ARG A 4 47.94 -18.91 9.57
C ARG A 4 46.53 -18.39 9.28
N ARG A 5 46.17 -17.10 9.21
CA ARG A 5 46.59 -15.89 8.45
C ARG A 5 46.49 -15.98 6.92
N GLY A 6 45.76 -15.00 6.36
CA GLY A 6 45.66 -14.61 4.95
C GLY A 6 44.27 -14.90 4.36
N HIS A 7 43.51 -14.00 3.73
CA HIS A 7 43.79 -12.69 3.16
C HIS A 7 42.49 -11.85 3.08
N ALA A 8 42.63 -10.54 3.31
CA ALA A 8 41.69 -9.50 2.92
C ALA A 8 42.42 -8.61 1.91
N GLU A 9 41.78 -8.28 0.79
CA GLU A 9 42.27 -7.26 -0.14
C GLU A 9 41.19 -6.21 -0.36
N GLY A 10 41.56 -4.96 -0.09
CA GLY A 10 40.74 -3.78 -0.28
C GLY A 10 40.94 -3.18 -1.66
N LEU A 11 39.86 -2.61 -2.19
CA LEU A 11 39.91 -1.75 -3.36
C LEU A 11 40.43 -0.36 -2.97
N ARG A 12 41.57 0.03 -3.54
CA ARG A 12 42.02 1.42 -3.62
C ARG A 12 41.79 1.95 -5.03
N SER A 13 41.38 3.21 -5.04
CA SER A 13 41.36 4.21 -6.11
C SER A 13 42.49 4.07 -7.14
N LEU A 14 42.11 4.13 -8.42
CA LEU A 14 43.04 4.44 -9.51
C LEU A 14 42.42 5.50 -10.44
N SER A 15 42.93 6.71 -10.28
CA SER A 15 42.88 7.80 -11.26
C SER A 15 43.75 7.45 -12.48
N ARG A 16 43.36 7.91 -13.68
CA ARG A 16 44.21 8.22 -14.88
C ARG A 16 43.33 8.50 -16.12
N PRO A 17 43.85 9.04 -17.23
CA PRO A 17 44.51 10.35 -17.42
C PRO A 17 43.90 11.14 -18.61
N GLY A 18 44.29 12.41 -18.81
CA GLY A 18 44.08 13.13 -20.08
C GLY A 18 44.97 12.59 -21.21
N PRO A 19 44.66 12.92 -22.48
CA PRO A 19 45.40 14.02 -23.11
C PRO A 19 44.56 14.94 -24.02
N GLY A 20 45.09 16.13 -24.30
CA GLY A 20 44.48 17.13 -25.19
C GLY A 20 44.94 17.03 -26.65
N GLY A 21 44.40 17.95 -27.48
CA GLY A 21 45.04 18.37 -28.74
C GLY A 21 44.17 18.42 -30.00
N ARG A 22 43.51 19.58 -30.21
CA ARG A 22 43.04 20.27 -31.44
C ARG A 22 43.18 19.62 -32.83
N ALA A 23 42.14 19.81 -33.67
CA ALA A 23 42.12 20.64 -34.91
C ALA A 23 40.81 20.37 -35.71
N SER A 24 39.90 21.35 -35.80
CA SER A 24 39.60 22.20 -36.98
C SER A 24 38.80 21.55 -38.11
N GLY A 25 37.61 22.09 -38.39
CA GLY A 25 36.83 21.84 -39.61
C GLY A 25 35.49 22.56 -39.57
N ARG A 26 35.47 23.82 -40.01
CA ARG A 26 34.24 24.57 -40.33
C ARG A 26 33.62 23.98 -41.61
N HIS A 27 32.30 23.90 -41.67
CA HIS A 27 31.55 24.30 -42.85
C HIS A 27 30.15 24.79 -42.46
N ASP A 28 29.89 26.04 -42.84
CA ASP A 28 28.58 26.69 -42.89
C ASP A 28 27.65 26.00 -43.90
N THR A 29 26.34 26.09 -43.65
CA THR A 29 25.33 26.80 -44.46
C THR A 29 23.95 26.13 -44.33
N GLY A 30 22.89 26.95 -44.27
CA GLY A 30 21.54 26.50 -44.63
C GLY A 30 20.40 26.89 -43.70
N SER A 31 20.13 28.19 -43.59
CA SER A 31 18.83 28.72 -43.18
C SER A 31 17.77 28.40 -44.25
N ALA A 32 16.57 27.99 -43.83
CA ALA A 32 15.35 28.20 -44.59
C ALA A 32 14.16 28.34 -43.63
N LEU A 33 13.76 29.60 -43.41
CA LEU A 33 12.40 29.98 -43.00
C LEU A 33 11.42 29.66 -44.14
N CYS A 34 10.21 29.21 -43.79
CA CYS A 34 9.01 29.66 -44.48
C CYS A 34 7.82 29.62 -43.52
N ASP A 35 7.37 30.83 -43.16
CA ASP A 35 6.04 31.13 -42.63
C ASP A 35 4.95 30.72 -43.64
N MET A 36 3.75 30.38 -43.15
CA MET A 36 2.50 30.93 -43.67
C MET A 36 1.34 30.68 -42.70
N ARG A 37 0.52 31.73 -42.58
CA ARG A 37 -0.44 32.07 -41.53
C ARG A 37 -1.85 31.49 -41.73
N GLU A 38 -2.57 31.50 -40.61
CA GLU A 38 -3.99 31.83 -40.37
C GLU A 38 -5.02 31.77 -41.52
N GLY A 39 -6.16 31.14 -41.19
CA GLY A 39 -7.45 31.36 -41.84
C GLY A 39 -8.60 31.05 -40.87
N ALA A 40 -9.24 32.10 -40.36
CA ALA A 40 -10.50 32.04 -39.62
C ALA A 40 -11.69 32.37 -40.54
N LEU A 41 -12.89 31.99 -40.07
CA LEU A 41 -14.24 32.56 -40.31
C LEU A 41 -15.28 31.76 -41.13
N VAL A 42 -16.35 31.42 -40.37
CA VAL A 42 -17.80 31.67 -40.64
C VAL A 42 -18.61 30.64 -41.45
N GLY A 43 -19.58 30.02 -40.76
CA GLY A 43 -20.98 30.46 -40.91
C GLY A 43 -22.10 29.43 -41.14
N ARG A 44 -23.17 29.58 -40.33
CA ARG A 44 -24.60 29.19 -40.53
C ARG A 44 -24.98 27.73 -40.22
N GLY A 45 -26.09 27.41 -39.54
CA GLY A 45 -27.20 28.19 -39.00
C GLY A 45 -28.39 27.29 -38.56
N ARG A 46 -29.42 27.93 -37.98
CA ARG A 46 -30.79 27.48 -37.59
C ARG A 46 -30.92 26.62 -36.32
N ALA A 47 -31.86 26.77 -35.37
CA ALA A 47 -33.12 27.52 -35.11
C ALA A 47 -34.22 26.51 -34.73
N GLY A 48 -34.97 26.79 -33.65
CA GLY A 48 -36.16 26.05 -33.18
C GLY A 48 -36.14 25.93 -31.65
N SER A 49 -36.69 26.85 -30.85
CA SER A 49 -38.08 27.29 -30.61
C SER A 49 -38.62 26.77 -29.27
N LEU A 50 -39.27 27.70 -28.56
CA LEU A 50 -39.77 27.71 -27.19
C LEU A 50 -40.98 26.79 -26.86
N SER A 51 -41.22 26.73 -25.54
CA SER A 51 -42.50 26.61 -24.81
C SER A 51 -42.72 25.26 -24.11
N GLY A 52 -43.33 25.16 -22.92
CA GLY A 52 -43.94 26.17 -22.07
C GLY A 52 -44.21 25.56 -20.68
N ALA A 53 -44.30 26.44 -19.68
CA ALA A 53 -44.68 26.09 -18.32
C ALA A 53 -46.20 26.17 -18.16
N THR A 54 -46.82 25.29 -17.37
CA THR A 54 -48.04 25.63 -16.62
C THR A 54 -48.19 24.78 -15.35
N ARG A 55 -48.23 25.46 -14.20
CA ARG A 55 -48.76 24.95 -12.92
C ARG A 55 -50.27 25.18 -12.91
N MET A 56 -51.05 24.26 -12.32
CA MET A 56 -52.35 24.62 -11.76
C MET A 56 -52.63 23.82 -10.49
N ALA A 57 -53.03 24.54 -9.44
CA ALA A 57 -53.49 24.05 -8.16
C ALA A 57 -55.01 23.87 -8.20
N MET A 58 -55.54 22.92 -7.42
CA MET A 58 -56.92 22.96 -6.95
C MET A 58 -57.05 22.38 -5.54
N THR A 59 -57.82 23.09 -4.73
CA THR A 59 -58.12 22.84 -3.32
C THR A 59 -59.60 22.47 -3.11
N ARG A 60 -59.82 21.57 -2.12
CA ARG A 60 -60.99 21.38 -1.23
C ARG A 60 -62.32 20.80 -1.80
N SER A 61 -62.84 19.77 -1.13
CA SER A 61 -64.02 19.88 -0.24
C SER A 61 -64.26 18.60 0.60
N LEU A 62 -64.95 18.78 1.72
CA LEU A 62 -65.25 17.87 2.84
C LEU A 62 -66.49 16.99 2.60
N SER A 63 -66.54 15.81 3.22
CA SER A 63 -67.75 15.31 3.91
C SER A 63 -67.41 14.14 4.83
N GLY A 64 -67.98 14.18 6.04
CA GLY A 64 -67.71 13.25 7.13
C GLY A 64 -68.62 12.03 7.17
N CYS A 65 -68.21 11.04 7.96
CA CYS A 65 -69.11 10.06 8.56
C CYS A 65 -68.51 9.59 9.89
N ARG A 66 -69.28 9.69 10.97
CA ARG A 66 -68.93 9.22 12.32
C ARG A 66 -69.30 7.73 12.43
N VAL A 67 -68.38 6.89 12.89
CA VAL A 67 -68.71 5.60 13.53
C VAL A 67 -67.77 5.37 14.72
N ALA A 68 -68.37 4.76 15.75
CA ALA A 68 -67.96 4.67 17.14
C ALA A 68 -66.59 4.03 17.43
N ALA A 69 -66.00 4.46 18.55
CA ALA A 69 -64.81 3.91 19.16
C ALA A 69 -65.08 2.56 19.86
N PRO A 70 -64.12 1.62 19.83
CA PRO A 70 -63.91 0.69 20.91
C PRO A 70 -62.73 1.16 21.79
N LEU A 71 -62.92 1.09 23.10
CA LEU A 71 -61.83 1.16 24.09
C LEU A 71 -60.87 -0.01 23.83
N SER A 72 -59.70 0.29 23.26
CA SER A 72 -58.55 -0.60 23.34
C SER A 72 -57.67 -0.17 24.51
N LEU A 73 -57.62 -1.04 25.52
CA LEU A 73 -56.67 -0.97 26.62
C LEU A 73 -55.25 -1.05 26.03
N ALA A 74 -54.65 0.10 25.72
CA ALA A 74 -53.25 0.16 25.37
C ALA A 74 -52.45 -0.16 26.64
N ALA A 75 -52.02 -1.41 26.76
CA ALA A 75 -50.93 -1.77 27.64
C ALA A 75 -49.75 -0.89 27.23
N VAL A 76 -49.47 0.15 28.02
CA VAL A 76 -48.20 0.85 27.99
C VAL A 76 -47.18 -0.18 28.45
N LEU A 77 -46.68 -0.98 27.51
CA LEU A 77 -45.37 -1.58 27.65
C LEU A 77 -44.44 -0.39 27.78
N ALA A 78 -44.14 -0.04 29.04
CA ALA A 78 -43.00 0.77 29.37
C ALA A 78 -41.81 0.02 28.77
N VAL A 79 -41.43 0.41 27.54
CA VAL A 79 -40.08 0.22 27.04
C VAL A 79 -39.21 0.70 28.18
N PRO A 80 -38.36 -0.15 28.79
CA PRO A 80 -37.44 0.35 29.79
C PRO A 80 -36.71 1.48 29.10
N ALA A 81 -36.87 2.71 29.61
CA ALA A 81 -36.06 3.82 29.18
C ALA A 81 -34.62 3.30 29.29
N ALA A 82 -34.01 3.03 28.15
CA ALA A 82 -32.63 2.63 28.10
C ALA A 82 -31.91 3.72 28.88
N LEU A 83 -31.38 3.38 30.06
CA LEU A 83 -30.56 4.28 30.86
C LEU A 83 -29.63 4.94 29.86
N ALA A 84 -29.80 6.25 29.62
CA ALA A 84 -29.03 6.96 28.63
C ALA A 84 -27.57 6.67 28.94
N GLN A 85 -26.94 5.83 28.12
CA GLN A 85 -25.54 5.49 28.30
C GLN A 85 -24.79 6.76 27.95
N ASP A 86 -24.33 7.50 28.95
CA ASP A 86 -23.50 8.68 28.77
C ASP A 86 -22.41 8.34 27.76
N THR A 87 -22.51 8.94 26.58
CA THR A 87 -21.63 8.63 25.45
C THR A 87 -20.34 9.41 25.62
N VAL A 88 -19.22 8.70 25.66
CA VAL A 88 -17.89 9.29 25.61
C VAL A 88 -17.56 9.57 24.15
N VAL A 89 -17.00 10.75 23.89
CA VAL A 89 -16.46 11.16 22.59
C VAL A 89 -15.00 11.53 22.79
N VAL A 90 -14.13 10.99 21.95
CA VAL A 90 -12.68 11.24 22.00
C VAL A 90 -12.20 11.67 20.62
N HIS A 91 -11.33 12.67 20.59
CA HIS A 91 -10.66 13.16 19.38
C HIS A 91 -9.14 12.95 19.52
N PRO A 92 -8.61 11.79 19.12
CA PRO A 92 -7.17 11.54 19.18
C PRO A 92 -6.40 12.54 18.33
N ALA A 93 -5.22 12.97 18.80
CA ALA A 93 -4.33 13.80 17.99
C ALA A 93 -3.64 12.96 16.91
N GLU A 94 -3.50 13.52 15.70
CA GLU A 94 -2.71 12.92 14.63
C GLU A 94 -1.25 12.76 15.07
N TYR A 95 -0.64 11.61 14.78
CA TYR A 95 0.77 11.36 15.05
C TYR A 95 1.66 11.99 13.96
N PRO A 96 2.52 12.97 14.25
CA PRO A 96 3.13 13.80 13.22
C PRO A 96 4.26 13.13 12.41
N ARG A 97 4.80 11.99 12.83
CA ARG A 97 5.97 11.37 12.21
C ARG A 97 5.60 10.20 11.28
N ALA A 98 6.61 9.66 10.59
CA ALA A 98 6.46 8.47 9.75
C ALA A 98 6.23 7.20 10.59
N LEU A 99 5.52 6.23 10.02
CA LEU A 99 5.27 4.93 10.63
C LEU A 99 5.78 3.80 9.73
N ARG A 100 6.34 2.78 10.37
CA ARG A 100 6.73 1.50 9.76
C ARG A 100 5.51 0.56 9.67
N ASN A 101 4.53 0.95 8.86
CA ASN A 101 3.33 0.14 8.61
C ASN A 101 3.58 -0.92 7.52
N PRO A 102 2.94 -2.10 7.59
CA PRO A 102 3.15 -3.17 6.62
C PRO A 102 2.53 -2.87 5.26
N LEU A 103 3.00 -3.54 4.20
CA LEU A 103 2.44 -3.50 2.85
C LEU A 103 2.58 -2.14 2.12
N MET A 104 3.54 -1.33 2.50
CA MET A 104 3.85 -0.03 1.88
C MET A 104 5.25 0.45 2.27
N GLY A 105 5.70 1.55 1.65
CA GLY A 105 6.87 2.30 2.10
C GLY A 105 8.14 2.00 1.30
N PHE A 106 9.29 2.31 1.90
CA PHE A 106 10.57 1.86 1.35
C PHE A 106 10.63 0.34 1.24
N ARG A 107 11.07 -0.13 0.06
CA ARG A 107 11.13 -1.54 -0.31
C ARG A 107 12.54 -1.87 -0.80
N PRO A 108 13.50 -2.15 0.10
CA PRO A 108 14.80 -2.66 -0.28
C PRO A 108 14.72 -4.09 -0.82
N ASP A 109 15.82 -4.59 -1.37
CA ASP A 109 15.97 -6.01 -1.66
C ASP A 109 16.08 -6.84 -0.36
N LEU A 110 15.56 -8.07 -0.43
CA LEU A 110 15.60 -9.04 0.65
C LEU A 110 17.04 -9.32 1.08
N GLY A 111 17.26 -9.41 2.39
CA GLY A 111 18.56 -9.65 2.99
C GLY A 111 18.87 -8.59 4.04
N ARG A 112 20.17 -8.33 4.24
CA ARG A 112 20.67 -7.42 5.27
C ARG A 112 20.04 -6.03 5.21
N ARG A 113 19.85 -5.47 4.01
CA ARG A 113 19.27 -4.14 3.82
C ARG A 113 17.85 -4.07 4.35
N ALA A 114 16.97 -5.00 3.95
CA ALA A 114 15.60 -5.07 4.49
C ALA A 114 15.54 -5.25 6.01
N VAL A 115 16.47 -6.02 6.57
CA VAL A 115 16.57 -6.36 7.99
C VAL A 115 17.00 -5.16 8.85
N GLU A 116 17.93 -4.34 8.36
CA GLU A 116 18.53 -3.20 9.08
C GLU A 116 17.81 -1.87 8.78
N HIS A 117 17.00 -1.81 7.72
CA HIS A 117 16.35 -0.57 7.29
C HIS A 117 15.28 -0.08 8.27
N GLU A 118 15.30 1.22 8.57
CA GLU A 118 14.47 1.89 9.58
C GLU A 118 12.97 1.66 9.38
N TYR A 119 12.49 1.78 8.13
CA TYR A 119 11.08 1.68 7.76
C TYR A 119 10.66 0.42 7.00
N ALA A 120 11.56 -0.51 6.66
CA ALA A 120 11.23 -1.57 5.71
C ALA A 120 10.26 -2.58 6.33
N THR A 121 9.03 -2.67 5.84
CA THR A 121 8.10 -3.79 6.10
C THR A 121 7.80 -4.58 4.83
N LEU A 122 8.46 -4.20 3.75
CA LEU A 122 8.44 -4.84 2.44
C LEU A 122 9.86 -5.12 1.99
N ALA A 123 10.06 -6.24 1.31
CA ALA A 123 11.31 -6.58 0.67
C ALA A 123 11.06 -7.22 -0.70
N ARG A 124 11.85 -6.87 -1.73
CA ARG A 124 11.80 -7.60 -3.01
C ARG A 124 12.67 -8.85 -2.94
N HIS A 125 12.22 -9.94 -3.54
CA HIS A 125 13.08 -11.09 -3.79
C HIS A 125 13.09 -11.45 -5.26
N TYR A 126 14.22 -11.22 -5.92
CA TYR A 126 14.48 -11.77 -7.24
C TYR A 126 14.78 -13.27 -7.12
N ILE A 127 14.07 -14.07 -7.91
CA ILE A 127 14.17 -15.54 -7.89
C ILE A 127 14.56 -15.99 -9.28
N LYS A 128 15.70 -16.67 -9.41
CA LYS A 128 16.07 -17.30 -10.67
C LYS A 128 15.18 -18.50 -10.90
N TRP A 129 14.63 -18.67 -12.11
CA TRP A 129 13.74 -19.81 -12.38
C TRP A 129 14.44 -21.14 -12.07
N ASN A 130 15.66 -21.35 -12.56
CA ASN A 130 16.39 -22.60 -12.36
C ASN A 130 16.70 -22.97 -10.89
N GLU A 131 16.65 -22.03 -9.95
CA GLU A 131 16.80 -22.33 -8.52
C GLU A 131 15.56 -23.03 -7.94
N ILE A 132 14.38 -22.75 -8.50
CA ILE A 132 13.10 -23.29 -8.00
C ILE A 132 12.51 -24.40 -8.90
N GLU A 133 12.90 -24.43 -10.18
CA GLU A 133 12.60 -25.52 -11.13
C GLU A 133 13.72 -25.57 -12.19
N ASN A 134 14.67 -26.51 -12.09
CA ASN A 134 15.80 -26.67 -13.02
C ASN A 134 15.54 -27.75 -14.10
N ALA A 135 14.63 -28.67 -13.83
CA ALA A 135 14.22 -29.72 -14.76
C ALA A 135 12.73 -30.01 -14.62
N GLU A 136 12.13 -30.65 -15.63
CA GLU A 136 10.70 -30.97 -15.64
C GLU A 136 10.29 -31.84 -14.44
N SER A 137 11.19 -32.71 -13.96
CA SER A 137 11.02 -33.59 -12.81
C SER A 137 11.00 -32.86 -11.47
N ASP A 138 11.42 -31.60 -11.40
CA ASP A 138 11.38 -30.84 -10.15
C ASP A 138 9.92 -30.60 -9.73
N GLY A 139 9.64 -30.92 -8.46
CA GLY A 139 8.32 -30.79 -7.85
C GLY A 139 8.09 -29.45 -7.16
N ILE A 140 6.84 -29.23 -6.76
CA ILE A 140 6.43 -28.04 -6.00
C ILE A 140 7.20 -27.90 -4.66
N ASP A 141 7.64 -29.01 -4.08
CA ASP A 141 8.37 -29.00 -2.80
C ASP A 141 9.73 -28.29 -2.90
N LYS A 142 10.34 -28.26 -4.09
CA LYS A 142 11.56 -27.47 -4.33
C LYS A 142 11.29 -25.97 -4.20
N ILE A 143 10.16 -25.49 -4.72
CA ILE A 143 9.71 -24.10 -4.60
C ILE A 143 9.46 -23.77 -3.11
N ARG A 144 8.76 -24.64 -2.38
CA ARG A 144 8.47 -24.45 -0.95
C ARG A 144 9.73 -24.39 -0.11
N ALA A 145 10.63 -25.37 -0.29
CA ALA A 145 11.88 -25.43 0.46
C ALA A 145 12.76 -24.19 0.19
N PHE A 146 12.86 -23.76 -1.07
CA PHE A 146 13.58 -22.54 -1.43
C PHE A 146 13.00 -21.31 -0.74
N CYS A 147 11.68 -21.10 -0.83
CA CYS A 147 11.02 -19.96 -0.20
C CYS A 147 11.14 -20.00 1.34
N ASP A 148 11.02 -21.18 1.96
CA ASP A 148 11.12 -21.34 3.41
C ASP A 148 12.53 -21.07 3.93
N GLU A 149 13.56 -21.46 3.17
CA GLU A 149 14.93 -21.10 3.48
C GLU A 149 15.17 -19.60 3.32
N LYS A 150 14.80 -19.03 2.16
CA LYS A 150 15.13 -17.64 1.81
C LYS A 150 14.33 -16.60 2.60
N TRP A 151 13.09 -16.93 3.00
CA TRP A 151 12.20 -16.00 3.70
C TRP A 151 12.14 -16.24 5.19
N LYS A 152 13.00 -17.09 5.75
CA LYS A 152 13.02 -17.40 7.17
C LYS A 152 13.19 -16.13 8.03
N GLY A 153 12.27 -15.90 8.96
CA GLY A 153 12.36 -14.85 9.98
C GLY A 153 11.91 -13.46 9.51
N VAL A 154 11.29 -13.35 8.33
CA VAL A 154 10.67 -12.08 7.90
C VAL A 154 9.43 -11.76 8.75
N GLU A 155 8.75 -12.79 9.23
CA GLU A 155 7.55 -12.72 10.08
C GLU A 155 7.84 -11.98 11.39
N ASP A 156 8.94 -12.34 12.06
CA ASP A 156 9.40 -11.77 13.34
C ASP A 156 9.67 -10.26 13.26
N ARG A 157 9.80 -9.72 12.04
CA ARG A 157 10.09 -8.30 11.78
C ARG A 157 8.94 -7.57 11.12
N ASN A 158 7.79 -8.24 10.95
CA ASN A 158 6.64 -7.75 10.18
C ASN A 158 7.00 -7.38 8.72
N ILE A 159 8.01 -8.04 8.14
CA ILE A 159 8.43 -7.85 6.75
C ILE A 159 7.64 -8.83 5.88
N LYS A 160 7.10 -8.34 4.77
CA LYS A 160 6.48 -9.16 3.73
C LYS A 160 7.27 -9.06 2.41
N VAL A 161 7.29 -10.15 1.67
CA VAL A 161 8.12 -10.33 0.47
C VAL A 161 7.32 -10.07 -0.80
N ILE A 162 7.94 -9.41 -1.77
CA ILE A 162 7.46 -9.25 -3.13
C ILE A 162 8.36 -10.11 -4.04
N PRO A 163 8.00 -11.37 -4.32
CA PRO A 163 8.78 -12.21 -5.22
C PRO A 163 8.64 -11.76 -6.68
N ARG A 164 9.75 -11.86 -7.42
CA ARG A 164 9.79 -11.77 -8.89
C ARG A 164 10.65 -12.90 -9.44
N VAL A 165 10.04 -13.82 -10.18
CA VAL A 165 10.81 -14.84 -10.91
C VAL A 165 11.36 -14.21 -12.19
N TYR A 166 12.60 -14.50 -12.57
CA TYR A 166 13.20 -14.00 -13.81
C TYR A 166 14.08 -15.06 -14.49
N LEU A 167 14.28 -14.89 -15.80
CA LEU A 167 15.14 -15.73 -16.64
C LEU A 167 16.39 -15.02 -17.14
N HIS A 168 16.40 -13.69 -17.16
CA HIS A 168 17.47 -12.88 -17.73
C HIS A 168 17.79 -11.74 -16.77
N TRP A 169 19.05 -11.63 -16.33
CA TRP A 169 19.47 -10.57 -15.41
C TRP A 169 19.95 -9.33 -16.16
N SER A 170 21.23 -9.28 -16.53
CA SER A 170 21.92 -8.04 -16.86
C SER A 170 22.38 -7.92 -18.31
N ARG A 171 23.09 -6.81 -18.58
CA ARG A 171 23.80 -6.53 -19.84
C ARG A 171 24.85 -7.59 -20.20
N ASP A 172 25.36 -8.35 -19.24
CA ASP A 172 26.32 -9.45 -19.45
C ASP A 172 25.64 -10.74 -19.95
N ASP A 173 24.36 -10.64 -20.31
CA ASP A 173 23.53 -11.73 -20.83
C ASP A 173 23.45 -12.97 -19.94
N GLN A 174 23.49 -12.76 -18.62
CA GLN A 174 23.31 -13.86 -17.66
C GLN A 174 21.87 -14.36 -17.69
N GLN A 175 21.70 -15.64 -18.01
CA GLN A 175 20.40 -16.29 -18.12
C GLN A 175 20.27 -17.49 -17.16
N TYR A 176 19.05 -17.75 -16.71
CA TYR A 176 18.74 -18.67 -15.60
C TYR A 176 17.60 -19.63 -15.95
N TRP A 177 17.68 -20.19 -17.15
CA TRP A 177 16.71 -21.16 -17.66
C TRP A 177 16.90 -22.52 -16.99
N PRO A 178 15.81 -23.30 -16.84
CA PRO A 178 15.92 -24.72 -16.54
C PRO A 178 16.90 -25.39 -17.53
N SER A 179 17.77 -26.24 -17.00
CA SER A 179 18.83 -26.92 -17.78
C SER A 179 18.32 -27.79 -18.93
N ASP A 180 17.04 -28.19 -18.89
CA ASP A 180 16.36 -28.98 -19.90
C ASP A 180 15.55 -28.14 -20.91
N MET A 181 15.75 -26.82 -20.93
CA MET A 181 15.10 -25.89 -21.84
C MET A 181 16.13 -25.08 -22.65
N LYS A 182 15.74 -24.69 -23.87
CA LYS A 182 16.58 -23.83 -24.71
C LYS A 182 16.52 -22.38 -24.21
N ALA A 183 17.66 -21.87 -23.76
CA ALA A 183 17.78 -20.48 -23.32
C ALA A 183 17.40 -19.49 -24.44
N GLY A 184 16.68 -18.42 -24.05
CA GLY A 184 16.19 -17.37 -24.94
C GLY A 184 14.92 -17.72 -25.74
N ASP A 185 14.44 -18.96 -25.71
CA ASP A 185 13.25 -19.36 -26.47
C ASP A 185 11.95 -19.24 -25.66
N TYR A 186 11.47 -18.01 -25.53
CA TYR A 186 10.19 -17.67 -24.91
C TYR A 186 8.96 -18.10 -25.74
N SER A 187 9.15 -18.64 -26.95
CA SER A 187 8.05 -18.90 -27.90
C SER A 187 7.67 -20.38 -28.01
N SER A 188 8.60 -21.28 -27.65
CA SER A 188 8.41 -22.73 -27.76
C SER A 188 7.21 -23.27 -26.97
N ASP A 189 6.61 -24.34 -27.47
CA ASP A 189 5.53 -25.07 -26.78
C ASP A 189 6.00 -25.63 -25.43
N LEU A 190 7.28 -26.03 -25.35
CA LEU A 190 7.90 -26.44 -24.10
C LEU A 190 7.90 -25.29 -23.09
N PHE A 191 8.33 -24.09 -23.47
CA PHE A 191 8.29 -22.92 -22.59
C PHE A 191 6.88 -22.60 -22.14
N LYS A 192 5.91 -22.52 -23.06
CA LYS A 192 4.50 -22.23 -22.74
C LYS A 192 3.94 -23.26 -21.75
N ARG A 193 4.19 -24.55 -21.95
CA ARG A 193 3.76 -25.61 -21.02
C ARG A 193 4.43 -25.46 -19.64
N ARG A 194 5.74 -25.23 -19.61
CA ARG A 194 6.53 -25.13 -18.36
C ARG A 194 6.19 -23.88 -17.57
N VAL A 195 6.02 -22.72 -18.22
CA VAL A 195 5.65 -21.48 -17.54
C VAL A 195 4.25 -21.55 -16.93
N LEU A 196 3.27 -22.13 -17.64
CA LEU A 196 1.91 -22.33 -17.12
C LEU A 196 1.92 -23.22 -15.88
N ARG A 197 2.70 -24.32 -15.91
CA ARG A 197 2.85 -25.22 -14.76
C ARG A 197 3.55 -24.51 -13.59
N LEU A 198 4.61 -23.77 -13.85
CA LEU A 198 5.30 -22.99 -12.83
C LEU A 198 4.31 -22.02 -12.16
N VAL A 199 3.61 -21.18 -12.94
CA VAL A 199 2.66 -20.18 -12.42
C VAL A 199 1.58 -20.81 -11.55
N ALA A 200 1.03 -21.96 -11.97
CA ALA A 200 0.06 -22.70 -11.13
C ALA A 200 0.66 -23.11 -9.78
N ARG A 201 1.88 -23.67 -9.78
CA ARG A 201 2.59 -24.07 -8.55
C ARG A 201 2.99 -22.86 -7.68
N LEU A 202 3.35 -21.73 -8.30
CA LEU A 202 3.59 -20.48 -7.58
C LEU A 202 2.31 -20.00 -6.88
N GLY A 203 1.16 -20.08 -7.54
CA GLY A 203 -0.14 -19.79 -6.93
C GLY A 203 -0.41 -20.66 -5.70
N GLU A 204 -0.21 -21.97 -5.81
CA GLU A 204 -0.34 -22.91 -4.68
C GLU A 204 0.60 -22.57 -3.51
N CYS A 205 1.83 -22.14 -3.80
CA CYS A 205 2.81 -21.80 -2.77
C CYS A 205 2.61 -20.42 -2.16
N TRP A 206 2.16 -19.42 -2.92
CA TRP A 206 2.30 -18.01 -2.56
C TRP A 206 0.97 -17.28 -2.36
N ASP A 207 -0.13 -17.71 -2.99
CA ASP A 207 -1.39 -16.94 -2.99
C ASP A 207 -1.99 -16.81 -1.58
N ARG A 208 -1.76 -17.80 -0.72
CA ARG A 208 -2.19 -17.75 0.69
C ARG A 208 -1.03 -17.67 1.67
N ASP A 209 0.21 -17.53 1.20
CA ASP A 209 1.35 -17.38 2.08
C ASP A 209 1.32 -15.99 2.74
N PRO A 210 1.27 -15.89 4.08
CA PRO A 210 1.18 -14.61 4.77
C PRO A 210 2.44 -13.77 4.63
N ARG A 211 3.57 -14.40 4.26
CA ARG A 211 4.82 -13.69 3.97
C ARG A 211 4.75 -12.91 2.68
N VAL A 212 3.93 -13.32 1.71
CA VAL A 212 3.88 -12.65 0.39
C VAL A 212 3.01 -11.40 0.47
N ALA A 213 3.57 -10.25 0.13
CA ALA A 213 2.85 -8.98 0.03
C ALA A 213 2.12 -8.86 -1.31
N PHE A 214 2.86 -8.94 -2.41
CA PHE A 214 2.39 -8.81 -3.80
C PHE A 214 3.26 -9.70 -4.68
N VAL A 215 2.81 -10.02 -5.89
CA VAL A 215 3.59 -10.82 -6.85
C VAL A 215 3.96 -9.94 -8.03
N GLN A 216 5.25 -9.81 -8.34
CA GLN A 216 5.67 -9.17 -9.58
C GLN A 216 5.78 -10.26 -10.65
N MET A 217 4.94 -10.15 -11.67
CA MET A 217 5.03 -11.00 -12.85
C MET A 217 6.31 -10.64 -13.60
N GLY A 218 7.38 -11.41 -13.36
CA GLY A 218 8.59 -11.34 -14.15
C GLY A 218 8.56 -12.37 -15.28
N LEU A 219 9.61 -13.18 -15.39
CA LEU A 219 9.82 -14.24 -16.39
C LEU A 219 10.33 -13.72 -17.74
N ILE A 220 9.60 -12.81 -18.40
CA ILE A 220 9.94 -12.35 -19.75
C ILE A 220 10.68 -11.03 -19.70
N GLY A 221 11.78 -10.93 -20.47
CA GLY A 221 12.60 -9.73 -20.58
C GLY A 221 13.71 -9.64 -19.55
N LYS A 222 14.66 -8.72 -19.79
CA LYS A 222 15.75 -8.44 -18.85
C LYS A 222 15.20 -7.96 -17.52
N TRP A 223 15.78 -8.46 -16.42
CA TRP A 223 15.31 -8.26 -15.04
C TRP A 223 13.84 -8.68 -14.78
N GLY A 224 13.23 -9.43 -15.71
CA GLY A 224 11.81 -9.72 -15.70
C GLY A 224 10.94 -8.48 -15.92
N GLU A 225 11.36 -7.56 -16.79
CA GLU A 225 10.68 -6.27 -17.02
C GLU A 225 9.91 -6.20 -18.35
N HIS A 226 9.58 -7.32 -18.98
CA HIS A 226 8.81 -7.33 -20.24
C HIS A 226 9.44 -6.50 -21.38
N HIS A 227 10.76 -6.30 -21.35
CA HIS A 227 11.52 -5.70 -22.44
C HIS A 227 12.82 -6.47 -22.69
N SER A 228 13.30 -6.44 -23.93
CA SER A 228 14.52 -7.14 -24.37
C SER A 228 14.53 -8.64 -24.02
N PRO A 229 13.56 -9.45 -24.46
CA PRO A 229 12.53 -9.12 -25.46
C PRO A 229 11.25 -8.51 -24.85
N ALA A 230 10.51 -7.78 -25.68
CA ALA A 230 9.16 -7.37 -25.35
C ALA A 230 8.21 -8.57 -25.28
N ILE A 231 7.15 -8.46 -24.48
CA ILE A 231 6.15 -9.52 -24.37
C ILE A 231 5.06 -9.38 -25.47
N PRO A 232 4.91 -10.38 -26.37
CA PRO A 232 3.92 -10.29 -27.44
C PRO A 232 2.48 -10.49 -26.93
N PRO A 233 1.44 -9.99 -27.64
CA PRO A 233 0.05 -10.00 -27.15
C PRO A 233 -0.53 -11.38 -26.81
N ASP A 234 -0.16 -12.44 -27.55
CA ASP A 234 -0.60 -13.80 -27.26
C ASP A 234 -0.02 -14.31 -25.93
N MET A 235 1.23 -13.99 -25.65
CA MET A 235 1.89 -14.31 -24.37
C MET A 235 1.34 -13.46 -23.22
N GLN A 236 0.99 -12.19 -23.47
CA GLN A 236 0.29 -11.36 -22.47
C GLN A 236 -1.04 -12.01 -22.05
N ARG A 237 -1.83 -12.49 -23.01
CA ARG A 237 -3.07 -13.24 -22.71
C ARG A 237 -2.79 -14.52 -21.94
N LEU A 238 -1.86 -15.35 -22.41
CA LEU A 238 -1.52 -16.62 -21.79
C LEU A 238 -1.06 -16.46 -20.33
N LEU A 239 -0.13 -15.54 -20.07
CA LEU A 239 0.36 -15.29 -18.71
C LEU A 239 -0.68 -14.55 -17.86
N GLY A 240 -1.43 -13.61 -18.46
CA GLY A 240 -2.50 -12.93 -17.75
C GLY A 240 -3.54 -13.90 -17.22
N ASP A 241 -4.06 -14.79 -18.07
CA ASP A 241 -5.02 -15.83 -17.67
C ASP A 241 -4.44 -16.75 -16.59
N ALA A 242 -3.18 -17.17 -16.75
CA ALA A 242 -2.51 -18.05 -15.81
C ALA A 242 -2.33 -17.42 -14.43
N PHE A 243 -1.85 -16.17 -14.37
CA PHE A 243 -1.65 -15.45 -13.11
C PHE A 243 -2.98 -15.07 -12.47
N THR A 244 -3.98 -14.64 -13.25
CA THR A 244 -5.33 -14.38 -12.73
C THR A 244 -5.94 -15.65 -12.15
N LYS A 245 -5.73 -16.82 -12.75
CA LYS A 245 -6.18 -18.09 -12.19
C LYS A 245 -5.42 -18.48 -10.92
N ALA A 246 -4.10 -18.34 -10.93
CA ALA A 246 -3.21 -18.77 -9.85
C ALA A 246 -3.28 -17.89 -8.60
N PHE A 247 -3.54 -16.58 -8.76
CA PHE A 247 -3.54 -15.60 -7.68
C PHE A 247 -4.91 -14.96 -7.51
N GLN A 248 -5.74 -15.57 -6.65
CA GLN A 248 -7.08 -15.04 -6.33
C GLN A 248 -7.02 -14.05 -5.17
N GLU A 249 -6.08 -14.24 -4.25
CA GLU A 249 -5.92 -13.41 -3.06
C GLU A 249 -4.85 -12.34 -3.26
N LYS A 250 -3.63 -12.72 -3.67
CA LYS A 250 -2.49 -11.79 -3.82
C LYS A 250 -2.63 -10.94 -5.07
N LYS A 251 -2.21 -9.68 -4.94
CA LYS A 251 -2.18 -8.77 -6.09
C LYS A 251 -0.95 -9.03 -6.95
N VAL A 252 -1.18 -9.17 -8.25
CA VAL A 252 -0.14 -9.30 -9.27
C VAL A 252 0.17 -7.93 -9.86
N MET A 253 1.43 -7.69 -10.20
CA MET A 253 1.95 -6.45 -10.77
C MET A 253 2.72 -6.75 -12.07
N VAL A 254 2.64 -5.84 -13.05
CA VAL A 254 3.34 -5.92 -14.35
C VAL A 254 4.20 -4.66 -14.60
N ARG A 255 5.20 -4.73 -15.49
CA ARG A 255 6.15 -3.62 -15.72
C ARG A 255 5.53 -2.36 -16.29
N HIS A 256 4.68 -2.50 -17.31
CA HIS A 256 4.19 -1.38 -18.11
C HIS A 256 2.68 -1.21 -17.97
N PRO A 257 2.17 0.04 -17.93
CA PRO A 257 0.73 0.30 -17.82
C PRO A 257 -0.05 0.02 -19.11
N TRP A 258 0.61 -0.20 -20.25
CA TRP A 258 -0.02 -0.55 -21.53
C TRP A 258 0.03 -2.05 -21.86
N ASP A 259 0.83 -2.84 -21.13
CA ASP A 259 0.82 -4.29 -21.26
C ASP A 259 -0.26 -4.90 -20.35
N PHE A 260 -0.79 -6.07 -20.71
CA PHE A 260 -1.84 -6.77 -19.96
C PHE A 260 -3.09 -5.92 -19.72
N ALA A 261 -3.47 -5.07 -20.68
CA ALA A 261 -4.56 -4.11 -20.54
C ALA A 261 -5.92 -4.75 -20.16
N ASP A 262 -6.15 -5.99 -20.57
CA ASP A 262 -7.37 -6.76 -20.25
C ASP A 262 -7.43 -7.28 -18.80
N PHE A 263 -6.32 -7.16 -18.05
CA PHE A 263 -6.19 -7.67 -16.68
C PHE A 263 -6.10 -6.54 -15.66
N ALA A 264 -6.63 -6.79 -14.46
CA ALA A 264 -6.66 -5.83 -13.35
C ALA A 264 -5.36 -5.79 -12.52
N PHE A 265 -4.20 -6.00 -13.14
CA PHE A 265 -2.90 -6.01 -12.46
C PHE A 265 -2.43 -4.61 -12.04
N GLY A 266 -1.60 -4.58 -11.00
CA GLY A 266 -0.85 -3.40 -10.56
C GLY A 266 0.37 -3.14 -11.42
N ILE A 267 1.14 -2.11 -11.10
CA ILE A 267 2.32 -1.71 -11.89
C ILE A 267 3.57 -1.73 -11.02
N TYR A 268 4.65 -2.36 -11.48
CA TYR A 268 6.00 -2.10 -10.98
C TYR A 268 6.79 -1.33 -12.03
N TRP A 269 7.06 -0.06 -11.81
CA TRP A 269 7.85 0.77 -12.72
C TRP A 269 9.26 0.96 -12.16
N ASP A 270 10.24 0.19 -12.67
CA ASP A 270 11.63 0.23 -12.20
C ASP A 270 12.42 1.42 -12.80
N SER A 271 11.78 2.59 -12.87
CA SER A 271 12.35 3.92 -13.14
C SER A 271 11.37 5.01 -12.69
N PHE A 272 10.64 4.75 -11.62
CA PHE A 272 9.63 5.63 -11.04
C PHE A 272 10.21 7.02 -10.76
N ALA A 273 9.43 8.05 -11.09
CA ALA A 273 9.84 9.45 -10.99
C ALA A 273 11.14 9.78 -11.74
N HIS A 274 11.49 9.01 -12.78
CA HIS A 274 12.54 9.40 -13.71
C HIS A 274 11.98 10.37 -14.76
N GLN A 275 12.58 11.56 -14.89
CA GLN A 275 11.99 12.62 -15.72
C GLN A 275 11.77 12.22 -17.18
N ASP A 276 12.69 11.45 -17.76
CA ASP A 276 12.62 11.03 -19.17
C ASP A 276 11.43 10.08 -19.44
N GLN A 277 10.84 9.49 -18.40
CA GLN A 277 9.73 8.55 -18.51
C GLN A 277 8.42 9.05 -17.88
N MET A 278 8.36 10.24 -17.28
CA MET A 278 7.11 10.79 -16.75
C MET A 278 6.05 11.00 -17.84
N LYS A 279 6.44 11.39 -19.05
CA LYS A 279 5.52 11.57 -20.19
C LYS A 279 5.04 10.26 -20.81
N THR A 280 5.67 9.13 -20.50
CA THR A 280 5.33 7.80 -21.03
C THR A 280 4.74 6.91 -19.94
N HIS A 281 5.55 6.48 -18.98
CA HIS A 281 5.14 5.61 -17.88
C HIS A 281 4.25 6.35 -16.88
N GLY A 282 4.66 7.55 -16.45
CA GLY A 282 3.84 8.37 -15.54
C GLY A 282 2.46 8.63 -16.13
N ALA A 283 2.40 9.18 -17.35
CA ALA A 283 1.15 9.40 -18.07
C ALA A 283 0.39 8.10 -18.38
N GLY A 284 1.08 6.98 -18.58
CA GLY A 284 0.46 5.67 -18.77
C GLY A 284 -0.24 5.15 -17.51
N ILE A 285 0.38 5.33 -16.34
CA ILE A 285 -0.21 5.00 -15.04
C ILE A 285 -1.43 5.88 -14.77
N GLU A 286 -1.38 7.16 -15.11
CA GLU A 286 -2.56 8.06 -15.01
C GLU A 286 -3.72 7.60 -15.88
N LYS A 287 -3.44 7.15 -17.11
CA LYS A 287 -4.47 6.68 -18.06
C LYS A 287 -5.24 5.46 -17.57
N ILE A 288 -4.63 4.61 -16.76
CA ILE A 288 -5.29 3.42 -16.19
C ILE A 288 -5.97 3.71 -14.84
N SER A 289 -5.96 4.96 -14.37
CA SER A 289 -6.73 5.36 -13.18
C SER A 289 -8.22 4.99 -13.36
N PRO A 290 -8.93 4.51 -12.31
CA PRO A 290 -8.53 4.44 -10.92
C PRO A 290 -7.97 3.06 -10.49
N ARG A 291 -7.14 2.40 -11.31
CA ARG A 291 -6.53 1.08 -11.01
C ARG A 291 -5.90 1.01 -9.62
N TRP A 292 -5.28 2.11 -9.18
CA TRP A 292 -4.66 2.25 -7.85
C TRP A 292 -5.61 1.97 -6.68
N LYS A 293 -6.93 2.03 -6.86
CA LYS A 293 -7.90 1.68 -5.79
C LYS A 293 -7.91 0.19 -5.47
N VAL A 294 -7.48 -0.66 -6.41
CA VAL A 294 -7.62 -2.13 -6.30
C VAL A 294 -6.32 -2.90 -6.52
N ALA A 295 -5.30 -2.27 -7.12
CA ALA A 295 -4.01 -2.88 -7.37
C ALA A 295 -2.85 -1.91 -7.08
N PRO A 296 -1.73 -2.40 -6.51
CA PRO A 296 -0.62 -1.56 -6.10
C PRO A 296 0.17 -1.00 -7.29
N ILE A 297 0.65 0.23 -7.13
CA ILE A 297 1.67 0.83 -7.99
C ILE A 297 2.94 0.94 -7.16
N GLY A 298 4.06 0.46 -7.68
CA GLY A 298 5.36 0.53 -7.04
C GLY A 298 6.47 0.46 -8.07
N GLY A 299 7.67 0.07 -7.65
CA GLY A 299 8.83 -0.03 -8.55
C GLY A 299 10.12 0.44 -7.91
N GLU A 300 10.94 1.14 -8.67
CA GLU A 300 12.28 1.61 -8.26
C GLU A 300 12.56 3.00 -8.80
N VAL A 301 13.30 3.77 -8.03
CA VAL A 301 13.82 5.07 -8.46
C VAL A 301 15.19 4.83 -9.10
N ALA A 302 15.30 5.01 -10.41
CA ALA A 302 16.53 4.67 -11.15
C ALA A 302 17.56 5.81 -11.13
N TYR A 303 18.84 5.45 -10.98
CA TYR A 303 19.99 6.36 -10.81
C TYR A 303 21.15 6.08 -11.78
N ASP A 304 20.93 5.28 -12.82
CA ASP A 304 22.01 4.70 -13.63
C ASP A 304 21.83 4.90 -15.15
N TRP A 305 20.81 5.64 -15.59
CA TRP A 305 20.55 5.88 -17.00
C TRP A 305 19.81 7.20 -17.26
N GLY A 306 19.89 7.70 -18.50
CA GLY A 306 19.17 8.90 -18.92
C GLY A 306 19.58 10.15 -18.12
N ASN A 307 18.63 11.05 -17.95
CA ASN A 307 18.84 12.30 -17.22
C ASN A 307 18.49 12.20 -15.72
N PHE A 308 18.83 11.07 -15.07
CA PHE A 308 18.56 10.82 -13.65
C PHE A 308 19.07 11.94 -12.73
N LYS A 309 20.19 12.58 -13.08
CA LYS A 309 20.80 13.69 -12.32
C LYS A 309 19.94 14.95 -12.22
N VAL A 310 18.93 15.10 -13.09
CA VAL A 310 17.99 16.23 -13.03
C VAL A 310 16.80 15.86 -12.15
N GLN A 311 16.19 14.70 -12.39
CA GLN A 311 15.27 14.03 -11.49
C GLN A 311 15.39 12.52 -11.75
N PRO A 312 15.59 11.70 -10.71
CA PRO A 312 15.35 11.97 -9.29
C PRO A 312 16.54 12.47 -8.46
N GLY A 313 17.71 12.73 -9.07
CA GLY A 313 18.96 13.12 -8.39
C GLY A 313 20.10 12.14 -8.68
N ASP A 314 21.31 12.42 -8.18
CA ASP A 314 22.51 11.62 -8.44
C ASP A 314 22.45 10.21 -7.82
N ASN A 315 21.77 10.04 -6.68
CA ASN A 315 21.65 8.79 -5.91
C ASN A 315 20.53 8.92 -4.84
N PRO A 316 20.22 7.87 -4.05
CA PRO A 316 19.19 7.94 -3.01
C PRO A 316 19.36 9.06 -1.98
N ASP A 317 20.60 9.31 -1.53
CA ASP A 317 20.88 10.35 -0.54
C ASP A 317 20.59 11.73 -1.11
N ASP A 318 20.95 11.96 -2.37
CA ASP A 318 20.67 13.21 -3.09
C ASP A 318 19.16 13.42 -3.27
N THR A 319 18.42 12.39 -3.70
CA THR A 319 16.96 12.45 -3.78
C THR A 319 16.30 12.83 -2.46
N LEU A 320 16.82 12.34 -1.34
CA LEU A 320 16.22 12.55 -0.03
C LEU A 320 16.71 13.83 0.65
N ALA A 321 17.96 14.23 0.46
CA ALA A 321 18.52 15.43 1.07
C ALA A 321 18.13 16.71 0.31
N ASP A 322 18.15 16.70 -1.02
CA ASP A 322 17.81 17.88 -1.82
C ASP A 322 16.28 18.12 -1.81
N PRO A 323 15.80 19.31 -1.38
CA PRO A 323 14.38 19.60 -1.32
C PRO A 323 13.65 19.55 -2.67
N ALA A 324 14.29 19.90 -3.78
CA ALA A 324 13.67 19.90 -5.10
C ALA A 324 13.50 18.47 -5.63
N HIS A 325 14.52 17.62 -5.48
CA HIS A 325 14.41 16.20 -5.83
C HIS A 325 13.40 15.46 -4.95
N ARG A 326 13.46 15.71 -3.64
CA ARG A 326 12.51 15.12 -2.69
C ARG A 326 11.08 15.53 -2.99
N ARG A 327 10.84 16.82 -3.25
CA ARG A 327 9.50 17.30 -3.60
C ARG A 327 8.98 16.66 -4.87
N PHE A 328 9.81 16.54 -5.90
CA PHE A 328 9.44 15.87 -7.14
C PHE A 328 9.01 14.41 -6.93
N LEU A 329 9.77 13.66 -6.11
CA LEU A 329 9.42 12.28 -5.77
C LEU A 329 8.10 12.21 -4.98
N ILE A 330 7.90 13.06 -3.97
CA ILE A 330 6.66 13.11 -3.17
C ILE A 330 5.46 13.45 -4.05
N ASP A 331 5.60 14.44 -4.94
CA ASP A 331 4.54 14.81 -5.88
C ASP A 331 4.21 13.65 -6.82
N ALA A 332 5.21 12.92 -7.31
CA ALA A 332 4.98 11.71 -8.13
C ALA A 332 4.29 10.59 -7.33
N ILE A 333 4.64 10.38 -6.05
CA ILE A 333 4.00 9.40 -5.18
C ILE A 333 2.51 9.68 -5.03
N PHE A 334 2.13 10.91 -4.68
CA PHE A 334 0.71 11.26 -4.49
C PHE A 334 -0.05 11.30 -5.81
N ARG A 335 0.55 11.82 -6.88
CA ARG A 335 -0.05 11.93 -8.21
C ARG A 335 -0.32 10.56 -8.84
N LEU A 336 0.58 9.61 -8.67
CA LEU A 336 0.48 8.27 -9.27
C LEU A 336 0.06 7.20 -8.27
N HIS A 337 -0.32 7.58 -7.04
CA HIS A 337 -0.73 6.67 -5.98
C HIS A 337 0.29 5.53 -5.72
N ALA A 338 1.57 5.89 -5.54
CA ALA A 338 2.62 4.91 -5.30
C ALA A 338 2.55 4.32 -3.88
N ASN A 339 2.60 3.00 -3.79
CA ASN A 339 2.54 2.23 -2.56
C ASN A 339 3.93 1.98 -1.96
N HIS A 340 4.92 1.65 -2.79
CA HIS A 340 6.27 1.30 -2.34
C HIS A 340 7.32 1.51 -3.43
N LEU A 341 8.55 1.85 -3.05
CA LEU A 341 9.67 2.05 -3.98
C LEU A 341 10.99 1.45 -3.45
N GLY A 342 11.76 0.86 -4.37
CA GLY A 342 13.14 0.41 -4.15
C GLY A 342 14.17 1.39 -4.73
N TRP A 343 15.45 1.05 -4.57
CA TRP A 343 16.65 1.89 -4.85
C TRP A 343 16.74 3.16 -4.02
N VAL A 344 15.69 4.00 -3.97
CA VAL A 344 15.62 5.12 -3.02
C VAL A 344 15.67 4.66 -1.56
N ALA A 345 15.38 3.38 -1.30
CA ALA A 345 15.54 2.73 0.00
C ALA A 345 17.01 2.46 0.39
N ASP A 346 17.96 2.57 -0.54
CA ASP A 346 19.39 2.34 -0.29
C ASP A 346 20.12 3.63 0.15
N TYR A 347 19.44 4.48 0.93
CA TYR A 347 19.98 5.70 1.49
C TYR A 347 20.85 5.44 2.74
N ASP A 348 21.76 6.36 3.08
CA ASP A 348 22.52 6.32 4.33
C ASP A 348 21.68 6.85 5.51
N PRO A 349 21.21 6.00 6.44
CA PRO A 349 20.41 6.44 7.57
C PRO A 349 21.20 7.23 8.62
N LYS A 350 22.53 7.35 8.48
CA LYS A 350 23.40 8.10 9.39
C LYS A 350 23.45 9.60 9.06
N ASP A 351 23.20 10.01 7.82
CA ASP A 351 23.08 11.42 7.48
C ASP A 351 21.72 11.93 7.97
N ALA A 352 21.74 12.93 8.87
CA ALA A 352 20.54 13.48 9.48
C ALA A 352 19.60 14.16 8.46
N ARG A 353 20.15 14.78 7.39
CA ARG A 353 19.35 15.43 6.34
C ARG A 353 18.67 14.38 5.47
N VAL A 354 19.41 13.34 5.07
CA VAL A 354 18.87 12.20 4.33
C VAL A 354 17.77 11.51 5.14
N ARG A 355 18.01 11.24 6.42
CA ARG A 355 17.03 10.60 7.31
C ARG A 355 15.76 11.45 7.49
N ALA A 356 15.89 12.77 7.62
CA ALA A 356 14.74 13.67 7.67
C ALA A 356 13.94 13.63 6.37
N GLY A 357 14.61 13.65 5.21
CA GLY A 357 13.95 13.48 3.91
C GLY A 357 13.29 12.10 3.74
N ALA A 358 13.92 11.05 4.26
CA ALA A 358 13.35 9.70 4.29
C ALA A 358 12.06 9.65 5.12
N GLU A 359 11.99 10.36 6.25
CA GLU A 359 10.77 10.45 7.07
C GLU A 359 9.63 11.14 6.29
N GLU A 360 9.92 12.23 5.57
CA GLU A 360 8.94 12.91 4.70
C GLU A 360 8.41 11.98 3.59
N VAL A 361 9.31 11.28 2.90
CA VAL A 361 8.95 10.35 1.82
C VAL A 361 8.19 9.12 2.36
N GLN A 362 8.60 8.58 3.50
CA GLN A 362 7.90 7.45 4.15
C GLN A 362 6.46 7.82 4.52
N ARG A 363 6.20 9.07 4.92
CA ARG A 363 4.84 9.54 5.21
C ARG A 363 3.96 9.64 3.96
N ALA A 364 4.55 9.84 2.79
CA ALA A 364 3.82 9.94 1.53
C ALA A 364 3.39 8.57 0.99
N PHE A 365 4.16 7.52 1.26
CA PHE A 365 3.85 6.17 0.77
C PHE A 365 2.57 5.60 1.37
N GLY A 366 1.84 4.85 0.53
CA GLY A 366 0.84 3.90 1.01
C GLY A 366 -0.33 4.53 1.76
N TYR A 367 -0.82 3.86 2.80
CA TYR A 367 -1.96 4.32 3.59
C TYR A 367 -1.52 5.05 4.87
N ARG A 368 -2.33 6.02 5.29
CA ARG A 368 -2.14 6.77 6.53
C ARG A 368 -3.47 7.02 7.22
N PHE A 369 -3.91 6.07 8.04
CA PHE A 369 -5.24 6.11 8.67
C PHE A 369 -5.26 6.95 9.96
N VAL A 370 -5.81 8.15 9.90
CA VAL A 370 -6.02 9.03 11.06
C VAL A 370 -7.43 8.83 11.60
N ILE A 371 -7.57 8.64 12.91
CA ILE A 371 -8.88 8.57 13.58
C ILE A 371 -9.25 9.97 14.06
N ASP A 372 -10.34 10.53 13.54
CA ASP A 372 -10.83 11.87 13.88
C ASP A 372 -11.69 11.89 15.14
N GLU A 373 -12.41 10.78 15.37
CA GLU A 373 -13.37 10.68 16.45
C GLU A 373 -13.58 9.21 16.82
N VAL A 374 -13.75 8.94 18.11
CA VAL A 374 -14.23 7.66 18.64
C VAL A 374 -15.40 7.93 19.60
N ARG A 375 -16.46 7.14 19.49
CA ARG A 375 -17.62 7.17 20.40
C ARG A 375 -17.89 5.80 21.00
N TYR A 376 -18.13 5.76 22.29
CA TYR A 376 -18.48 4.56 23.04
C TYR A 376 -19.22 4.94 24.34
N PRO A 377 -20.04 4.06 24.93
CA PRO A 377 -20.69 4.34 26.19
C PRO A 377 -19.68 4.33 27.36
N ALA A 378 -19.84 5.22 28.33
CA ALA A 378 -18.97 5.29 29.51
C ALA A 378 -19.07 4.05 30.41
N ARG A 379 -20.19 3.32 30.34
CA ARG A 379 -20.50 2.14 31.14
C ARG A 379 -21.00 1.01 30.25
N LEU A 380 -20.40 -0.17 30.42
CA LEU A 380 -20.78 -1.43 29.78
C LEU A 380 -21.44 -2.34 30.81
N MET A 381 -22.54 -2.98 30.42
CA MET A 381 -23.17 -4.02 31.21
C MET A 381 -22.87 -5.38 30.59
N PRO A 382 -22.35 -6.36 31.36
CA PRO A 382 -22.15 -7.72 30.86
C PRO A 382 -23.40 -8.29 30.20
N GLN A 383 -23.20 -9.03 29.11
CA GLN A 383 -24.24 -9.65 28.27
C GLN A 383 -25.24 -8.67 27.62
N GLN A 384 -25.11 -7.37 27.82
CA GLN A 384 -25.93 -6.38 27.12
C GLN A 384 -25.19 -5.84 25.89
N PRO A 385 -25.89 -5.63 24.77
CA PRO A 385 -25.28 -5.07 23.59
C PRO A 385 -24.89 -3.60 23.80
N PHE A 386 -23.76 -3.21 23.24
CA PHE A 386 -23.31 -1.83 23.17
C PHE A 386 -22.67 -1.53 21.81
N THR A 387 -22.54 -0.25 21.50
CA THR A 387 -21.98 0.22 20.22
C THR A 387 -20.68 0.97 20.46
N ILE A 388 -19.66 0.65 19.67
CA ILE A 388 -18.47 1.48 19.50
C ILE A 388 -18.47 1.96 18.05
N SER A 389 -18.15 3.23 17.83
CA SER A 389 -17.95 3.77 16.48
C SER A 389 -16.74 4.66 16.43
N PHE A 390 -16.11 4.76 15.26
CA PHE A 390 -15.04 5.71 15.02
C PHE A 390 -15.12 6.28 13.59
N VAL A 391 -14.53 7.45 13.39
CA VAL A 391 -14.38 8.10 12.09
C VAL A 391 -12.91 8.07 11.70
N VAL A 392 -12.61 7.57 10.51
CA VAL A 392 -11.24 7.45 10.00
C VAL A 392 -11.09 8.12 8.64
N ARG A 393 -9.95 8.79 8.41
CA ARG A 393 -9.52 9.31 7.10
C ARG A 393 -8.19 8.69 6.69
N ASN A 394 -8.01 8.44 5.41
CA ASN A 394 -6.73 8.04 4.85
C ASN A 394 -6.03 9.27 4.26
N LEU A 395 -4.96 9.74 4.89
CA LEU A 395 -4.16 10.88 4.42
C LEU A 395 -2.96 10.46 3.54
N GLY A 396 -2.85 9.17 3.21
CA GLY A 396 -1.75 8.62 2.41
C GLY A 396 -2.02 8.71 0.91
N ALA A 397 -1.23 7.98 0.13
CA ALA A 397 -1.36 7.85 -1.32
C ALA A 397 -2.13 6.61 -1.78
N THR A 398 -2.34 5.56 -0.98
CA THR A 398 -3.03 4.33 -1.41
C THR A 398 -3.95 3.76 -0.33
N PRO A 399 -4.91 2.88 -0.68
CA PRO A 399 -5.59 2.05 0.34
C PRO A 399 -4.64 0.98 0.92
N LEU A 400 -5.11 0.28 1.96
CA LEU A 400 -4.56 -1.02 2.36
C LEU A 400 -5.26 -2.09 1.51
N TYR A 401 -4.54 -2.77 0.61
CA TYR A 401 -5.13 -3.58 -0.47
C TYR A 401 -5.79 -4.90 -0.05
N TYR A 402 -5.60 -5.34 1.20
CA TYR A 402 -6.12 -6.58 1.75
C TYR A 402 -7.13 -6.31 2.85
N ARG A 403 -8.08 -7.24 3.05
CA ARG A 403 -9.08 -7.10 4.10
C ARG A 403 -8.48 -7.49 5.45
N TRP A 404 -7.94 -6.51 6.18
CA TRP A 404 -7.40 -6.72 7.53
C TRP A 404 -8.47 -6.45 8.59
N PRO A 405 -8.70 -7.35 9.56
CA PRO A 405 -9.67 -7.15 10.62
C PRO A 405 -9.36 -5.92 11.47
N VAL A 406 -10.41 -5.24 11.91
CA VAL A 406 -10.31 -4.18 12.92
C VAL A 406 -10.86 -4.70 14.23
N GLU A 407 -10.08 -4.57 15.29
CA GLU A 407 -10.40 -5.03 16.65
C GLU A 407 -10.73 -3.84 17.57
N ALA A 408 -11.75 -4.00 18.40
CA ALA A 408 -11.88 -3.32 19.68
C ALA A 408 -11.42 -4.27 20.80
N SER A 409 -10.76 -3.73 21.82
CA SER A 409 -10.29 -4.51 22.98
C SER A 409 -10.51 -3.77 24.30
N LEU A 410 -10.74 -4.52 25.38
CA LEU A 410 -10.71 -3.99 26.74
C LEU A 410 -9.42 -4.47 27.40
N LEU A 411 -8.62 -3.51 27.87
CA LEU A 411 -7.35 -3.77 28.53
C LEU A 411 -7.46 -3.53 30.03
N ASP A 412 -6.69 -4.31 30.79
CA ASP A 412 -6.46 -4.06 32.20
C ASP A 412 -5.71 -2.73 32.39
N PRO A 413 -6.21 -1.79 33.22
CA PRO A 413 -5.59 -0.47 33.34
C PRO A 413 -4.18 -0.45 33.96
N LYS A 414 -3.77 -1.50 34.68
CA LYS A 414 -2.47 -1.57 35.36
C LYS A 414 -1.45 -2.31 34.51
N THR A 415 -1.84 -3.46 33.96
CA THR A 415 -0.95 -4.39 33.25
C THR A 415 -1.01 -4.26 31.74
N ARG A 416 -2.02 -3.54 31.20
CA ARG A 416 -2.34 -3.47 29.76
C ARG A 416 -2.70 -4.82 29.13
N ALA A 417 -2.88 -5.87 29.93
CA ALA A 417 -3.28 -7.18 29.45
C ALA A 417 -4.66 -7.13 28.78
N VAL A 418 -4.84 -7.90 27.71
CA VAL A 418 -6.11 -7.98 26.99
C VAL A 418 -7.09 -8.82 27.80
N LEU A 419 -8.22 -8.22 28.19
CA LEU A 419 -9.29 -8.88 28.95
C LEU A 419 -10.47 -9.28 28.06
N TRP A 420 -10.62 -8.61 26.91
CA TRP A 420 -11.66 -8.92 25.91
C TRP A 420 -11.28 -8.33 24.55
N THR A 421 -11.76 -8.96 23.48
CA THR A 421 -11.66 -8.46 22.10
C THR A 421 -12.99 -8.64 21.35
N GLY A 422 -13.20 -7.81 20.34
CA GLY A 422 -14.32 -7.91 19.40
C GLY A 422 -13.94 -7.34 18.04
N ILE A 423 -14.40 -7.97 16.95
CA ILE A 423 -14.11 -7.57 15.58
C ILE A 423 -15.25 -6.74 14.99
N PHE A 424 -14.91 -5.60 14.37
CA PHE A 424 -15.85 -4.83 13.56
C PHE A 424 -16.16 -5.59 12.26
N LYS A 425 -17.26 -6.34 12.24
CA LYS A 425 -17.62 -7.24 11.12
C LYS A 425 -17.75 -6.54 9.77
N ASP A 426 -18.27 -5.31 9.81
CA ASP A 426 -18.56 -4.50 8.62
C ASP A 426 -17.40 -3.55 8.25
N ALA A 427 -16.30 -3.56 9.01
CA ALA A 427 -15.12 -2.78 8.65
C ALA A 427 -14.41 -3.40 7.44
N ASP A 428 -14.14 -2.58 6.43
CA ASP A 428 -13.28 -2.92 5.31
C ASP A 428 -12.27 -1.80 5.06
N VAL A 429 -11.04 -2.01 5.54
CA VAL A 429 -9.93 -1.04 5.43
C VAL A 429 -9.54 -0.73 3.98
N ARG A 430 -9.94 -1.57 3.02
CA ARG A 430 -9.73 -1.32 1.58
C ARG A 430 -10.57 -0.15 1.08
N GLN A 431 -11.68 0.15 1.74
CA GLN A 431 -12.59 1.23 1.40
C GLN A 431 -12.22 2.57 2.04
N TRP A 432 -11.18 2.60 2.89
CA TRP A 432 -10.66 3.83 3.48
C TRP A 432 -9.71 4.49 2.47
N LEU A 433 -10.30 5.04 1.41
CA LEU A 433 -9.55 5.58 0.27
C LEU A 433 -8.89 6.92 0.60
N PRO A 434 -7.68 7.19 0.06
CA PRO A 434 -7.07 8.51 0.10
C PRO A 434 -7.82 9.52 -0.78
N GLY A 435 -7.32 10.74 -0.85
CA GLY A 435 -7.77 11.73 -1.83
C GLY A 435 -7.37 11.36 -3.27
N ASP A 436 -7.76 12.18 -4.24
CA ASP A 436 -7.42 12.01 -5.66
C ASP A 436 -7.18 13.37 -6.33
N GLY A 437 -6.52 13.37 -7.50
CA GLY A 437 -6.18 14.57 -8.26
C GLY A 437 -5.17 15.45 -7.52
N TRP A 438 -3.95 14.94 -7.30
CA TRP A 438 -2.89 15.69 -6.60
C TRP A 438 -2.54 17.00 -7.32
N ASP A 439 -2.66 18.11 -6.61
CA ASP A 439 -2.17 19.42 -7.03
C ASP A 439 -0.82 19.68 -6.35
N ALA A 440 0.25 19.58 -7.13
CA ALA A 440 1.62 19.79 -6.66
C ALA A 440 1.88 21.22 -6.18
N ALA A 441 1.18 22.23 -6.73
CA ALA A 441 1.33 23.63 -6.30
C ALA A 441 0.64 23.87 -4.96
N ALA A 442 -0.55 23.28 -4.76
CA ALA A 442 -1.26 23.34 -3.49
C ALA A 442 -0.66 22.40 -2.41
N GLY A 443 0.07 21.36 -2.83
CA GLY A 443 0.55 20.31 -1.94
C GLY A 443 -0.59 19.52 -1.30
N ALA A 444 -1.68 19.32 -2.05
CA ALA A 444 -2.87 18.65 -1.58
C ALA A 444 -3.64 17.97 -2.72
N TYR A 445 -4.45 16.98 -2.38
CA TYR A 445 -5.44 16.42 -3.30
C TYR A 445 -6.57 17.42 -3.55
N ALA A 446 -6.94 17.61 -4.82
CA ALA A 446 -8.14 18.36 -5.20
C ALA A 446 -9.40 17.70 -4.62
N GLU A 447 -9.49 16.37 -4.71
CA GLU A 447 -10.50 15.58 -4.00
C GLU A 447 -9.95 15.16 -2.64
N LYS A 448 -10.41 15.79 -1.57
CA LYS A 448 -9.96 15.47 -0.21
C LYS A 448 -10.39 14.05 0.22
N PRO A 449 -9.57 13.36 1.03
CA PRO A 449 -9.95 12.05 1.58
C PRO A 449 -11.23 12.16 2.39
N ARG A 450 -12.19 11.28 2.10
CA ARG A 450 -13.50 11.27 2.76
C ARG A 450 -13.40 10.62 4.15
N PRO A 451 -14.01 11.20 5.19
CA PRO A 451 -14.18 10.52 6.47
C PRO A 451 -15.08 9.30 6.31
N VAL A 452 -14.64 8.15 6.84
CA VAL A 452 -15.40 6.90 6.86
C VAL A 452 -15.81 6.60 8.29
N ARG A 453 -17.12 6.46 8.52
CA ARG A 453 -17.67 6.03 9.81
C ARG A 453 -17.70 4.51 9.86
N VAL A 454 -17.05 3.95 10.89
CA VAL A 454 -17.05 2.53 11.20
C VAL A 454 -17.82 2.33 12.49
N GLU A 455 -18.71 1.35 12.51
CA GLU A 455 -19.54 1.03 13.67
C GLU A 455 -19.49 -0.47 13.96
N GLY A 456 -19.47 -0.83 15.23
CA GLY A 456 -19.51 -2.21 15.69
C GLY A 456 -20.44 -2.34 16.88
N ARG A 457 -21.28 -3.38 16.85
CA ARG A 457 -22.15 -3.76 17.95
C ARG A 457 -21.58 -5.00 18.64
N PHE A 458 -21.35 -4.90 19.94
CA PHE A 458 -20.62 -5.88 20.72
C PHE A 458 -21.39 -6.28 21.97
N THR A 459 -21.00 -7.42 22.56
CA THR A 459 -21.39 -7.86 23.90
C THR A 459 -20.12 -8.32 24.63
N ILE A 460 -20.07 -8.12 25.94
CA ILE A 460 -18.95 -8.59 26.78
C ILE A 460 -19.43 -9.68 27.75
N PRO A 461 -18.65 -10.74 27.98
CA PRO A 461 -19.02 -11.80 28.92
C PRO A 461 -18.86 -11.32 30.37
N THR A 462 -19.55 -11.99 31.30
CA THR A 462 -19.44 -11.73 32.75
C THR A 462 -18.02 -11.95 33.29
N ALA A 463 -17.23 -12.81 32.64
CA ALA A 463 -15.85 -13.13 33.03
C ALA A 463 -14.88 -11.93 32.97
N VAL A 464 -15.20 -10.86 32.24
CA VAL A 464 -14.38 -9.61 32.25
C VAL A 464 -14.34 -8.97 33.65
N GLY A 465 -15.34 -9.26 34.50
CA GLY A 465 -15.48 -8.71 35.84
C GLY A 465 -15.79 -7.21 35.86
N PRO A 466 -16.25 -6.66 36.99
CA PRO A 466 -16.54 -5.23 37.11
C PRO A 466 -15.26 -4.37 37.18
N GLY A 467 -15.43 -3.06 36.99
CA GLY A 467 -14.41 -2.04 37.19
C GLY A 467 -13.93 -1.36 35.90
N ASP A 468 -12.96 -0.46 36.06
CA ASP A 468 -12.43 0.34 34.96
C ASP A 468 -11.58 -0.49 34.00
N ARG A 469 -11.72 -0.22 32.70
CA ARG A 469 -10.98 -0.83 31.60
C ARG A 469 -10.48 0.27 30.67
N ILE A 470 -9.45 -0.03 29.88
CA ILE A 470 -9.03 0.83 28.78
C ILE A 470 -9.60 0.24 27.48
N LEU A 471 -10.43 1.00 26.79
CA LEU A 471 -10.85 0.66 25.43
C LEU A 471 -9.70 0.97 24.46
N ALA A 472 -9.38 0.05 23.57
CA ALA A 472 -8.37 0.24 22.54
C ALA A 472 -8.80 -0.32 21.18
N LEU A 473 -8.24 0.24 20.11
CA LEU A 473 -8.45 -0.19 18.71
C LEU A 473 -7.16 -0.75 18.10
N ALA A 474 -7.27 -1.70 17.17
CA ALA A 474 -6.13 -2.22 16.41
C ALA A 474 -6.54 -2.69 15.01
N ILE A 475 -5.58 -2.68 14.07
CA ILE A 475 -5.71 -3.34 12.77
C ILE A 475 -4.83 -4.59 12.79
N LEU A 476 -5.45 -5.74 12.57
CA LEU A 476 -4.82 -7.05 12.73
C LEU A 476 -4.29 -7.57 11.40
N ASP A 477 -3.10 -8.16 11.39
CA ASP A 477 -2.72 -9.05 10.30
C ASP A 477 -3.60 -10.31 10.38
N PRO A 478 -4.30 -10.71 9.31
CA PRO A 478 -5.09 -11.94 9.29
C PRO A 478 -4.27 -13.19 9.66
N ALA A 479 -2.96 -13.16 9.41
CA ALA A 479 -2.02 -14.21 9.78
C ALA A 479 -1.71 -14.15 11.28
N GLY A 480 -2.54 -14.85 12.05
CA GLY A 480 -2.46 -14.91 13.52
C GLY A 480 -3.34 -13.93 14.27
N ASN A 481 -4.07 -13.06 13.56
CA ASN A 481 -4.97 -12.06 14.16
C ASN A 481 -4.28 -11.22 15.25
N ARG A 482 -3.09 -10.68 14.93
CA ARG A 482 -2.29 -9.86 15.85
C ARG A 482 -2.21 -8.42 15.34
N PRO A 483 -2.14 -7.40 16.21
CA PRO A 483 -1.93 -6.02 15.78
C PRO A 483 -0.63 -5.89 14.98
N CYS A 484 -0.75 -5.42 13.73
CA CYS A 484 0.39 -5.31 12.81
C CYS A 484 0.41 -4.01 12.02
N ALA A 485 -0.73 -3.32 11.89
CA ALA A 485 -0.83 -2.02 11.25
C ALA A 485 -1.34 -0.98 12.25
N ARG A 486 -0.72 0.20 12.23
CA ARG A 486 -0.98 1.29 13.17
C ARG A 486 -1.90 2.33 12.55
N PHE A 487 -2.80 2.86 13.37
CA PHE A 487 -3.43 4.15 13.11
C PHE A 487 -2.39 5.27 13.31
N SER A 488 -2.55 6.35 12.56
CA SER A 488 -1.67 7.52 12.58
C SER A 488 -2.11 8.53 13.65
N ILE A 489 -2.25 8.06 14.89
CA ILE A 489 -2.65 8.85 16.06
C ILE A 489 -1.67 8.65 17.22
N VAL A 490 -1.56 9.64 18.12
CA VAL A 490 -0.61 9.61 19.25
C VAL A 490 -0.94 8.53 20.29
N ASN A 491 -2.21 8.16 20.41
CA ASN A 491 -2.68 7.15 21.34
C ASN A 491 -2.09 5.79 20.96
N TYR A 492 -1.07 5.33 21.66
CA TYR A 492 -0.40 4.07 21.34
C TYR A 492 0.14 3.35 22.58
N PHE A 493 0.00 2.03 22.60
CA PHE A 493 0.74 1.14 23.47
C PHE A 493 1.57 0.17 22.61
N THR A 494 2.81 -0.05 23.03
CA THR A 494 3.74 -1.01 22.43
C THR A 494 3.05 -2.37 22.28
N GLY A 495 3.17 -2.96 21.10
CA GLY A 495 2.39 -4.14 20.68
C GLY A 495 1.17 -3.81 19.81
N GLY A 496 1.02 -2.55 19.37
CA GLY A 496 0.17 -2.19 18.21
C GLY A 496 -1.26 -1.76 18.53
N ARG A 497 -1.64 -1.63 19.81
CA ARG A 497 -2.97 -1.19 20.21
C ARG A 497 -3.01 0.32 20.46
N HIS A 498 -4.10 0.95 20.02
CA HIS A 498 -4.34 2.38 20.17
C HIS A 498 -5.39 2.62 21.27
N PRO A 499 -4.99 2.95 22.52
CA PRO A 499 -5.91 3.15 23.64
C PRO A 499 -6.72 4.45 23.47
N VAL A 500 -8.03 4.36 23.39
CA VAL A 500 -8.91 5.52 23.07
C VAL A 500 -9.55 6.14 24.31
N GLY A 501 -9.68 5.40 25.41
CA GLY A 501 -10.19 5.98 26.67
C GLY A 501 -10.57 4.94 27.72
N ARG A 502 -10.98 5.40 28.91
CA ARG A 502 -11.47 4.55 29.99
C ARG A 502 -12.96 4.27 29.84
N VAL A 503 -13.34 3.04 30.13
CA VAL A 503 -14.73 2.57 30.16
C VAL A 503 -14.94 1.68 31.38
N GLY A 504 -16.08 1.82 32.06
CA GLY A 504 -16.38 1.01 33.24
C GLY A 504 -17.23 -0.21 32.88
N VAL A 505 -16.90 -1.38 33.42
CA VAL A 505 -17.74 -2.58 33.35
C VAL A 505 -18.54 -2.67 34.64
N GLY A 506 -19.87 -2.60 34.55
CA GLY A 506 -20.76 -2.60 35.71
C GLY A 506 -20.72 -1.32 36.57
N THR A 507 -19.65 -0.52 36.47
CA THR A 507 -19.45 0.77 37.15
C THR A 507 -19.24 1.90 36.15
N ARG A 508 -19.26 3.15 36.61
CA ARG A 508 -18.87 4.32 35.81
C ARG A 508 -17.45 4.75 36.22
N PRO A 509 -16.53 4.99 35.28
CA PRO A 509 -15.21 5.52 35.61
C PRO A 509 -15.33 6.98 36.05
N ALA A 510 -14.44 7.42 36.94
CA ALA A 510 -14.41 8.82 37.41
C ALA A 510 -14.05 9.80 36.27
N ALA A 511 -13.22 9.37 35.32
CA ALA A 511 -12.87 10.11 34.11
C ALA A 511 -12.66 9.14 32.94
N SER A 512 -13.10 9.51 31.73
CA SER A 512 -12.89 8.69 30.53
C SER A 512 -11.58 8.99 29.80
N ALA A 513 -10.95 10.12 30.08
CA ALA A 513 -9.69 10.49 29.44
C ALA A 513 -8.51 9.65 29.95
N LEU A 514 -7.52 9.44 29.07
CA LEU A 514 -6.23 8.85 29.42
C LEU A 514 -5.18 9.95 29.49
N ASP A 515 -4.19 9.76 30.35
CA ASP A 515 -3.03 10.63 30.43
C ASP A 515 -2.17 10.45 29.16
N PRO A 516 -1.95 11.50 28.34
CA PRO A 516 -1.08 11.40 27.17
C PRO A 516 0.34 10.95 27.50
N ALA A 517 0.85 11.21 28.72
CA ALA A 517 2.16 10.75 29.16
C ALA A 517 2.25 9.22 29.33
N SER A 518 1.11 8.51 29.29
CA SER A 518 1.07 7.05 29.36
C SER A 518 1.28 6.37 28.00
N PHE A 519 1.22 7.11 26.89
CA PHE A 519 1.36 6.56 25.55
C PHE A 519 2.82 6.34 25.17
N ASP A 520 3.09 5.25 24.48
CA ASP A 520 4.40 4.94 23.92
C ASP A 520 4.56 5.59 22.53
N ASP A 521 5.78 5.80 22.04
CA ASP A 521 6.00 6.32 20.69
C ASP A 521 5.82 5.22 19.62
N PRO A 522 4.78 5.28 18.75
CA PRO A 522 4.55 4.26 17.73
C PRO A 522 5.69 4.12 16.71
N ALA A 523 6.51 5.15 16.50
CA ALA A 523 7.65 5.06 15.60
C ALA A 523 8.82 4.25 16.18
N GLN A 524 8.88 4.04 17.50
CA GLN A 524 9.92 3.24 18.15
C GLN A 524 9.58 1.75 18.22
N ASP A 525 8.31 1.38 18.06
CA ASP A 525 7.90 0.01 18.23
C ASP A 525 8.41 -0.90 17.09
N ARG A 526 9.17 -1.92 17.46
CA ARG A 526 9.70 -2.97 16.57
C ARG A 526 9.18 -4.37 16.92
N THR A 527 8.19 -4.45 17.81
CA THR A 527 7.64 -5.71 18.37
C THR A 527 6.54 -6.33 17.51
N LEU A 528 5.96 -5.59 16.57
CA LEU A 528 4.91 -6.12 15.70
C LEU A 528 5.47 -7.23 14.81
N HIS A 529 4.72 -8.30 14.68
CA HIS A 529 5.05 -9.48 13.90
C HIS A 529 3.76 -10.24 13.59
N TYR A 530 3.79 -11.05 12.54
CA TYR A 530 2.70 -11.96 12.19
C TYR A 530 3.16 -13.41 12.35
N VAL A 531 2.26 -14.37 12.23
CA VAL A 531 2.59 -15.80 12.29
C VAL A 531 2.08 -16.51 11.05
N ARG A 532 2.87 -17.48 10.57
CA ARG A 532 2.58 -18.25 9.36
C ARG A 532 1.45 -19.26 9.58
#